data_AF-A0A1G8DJR8-F1
#
_entry.id   AF-A0A1G8DJR8-F1
#
_cell.length_a   1.000
_cell.length_b   1.000
_cell.length_c   1.000
_cell.angle_alpha   90.00
_cell.angle_beta   90.00
_cell.angle_gamma   90.00
#
_symmetry.space_group_name_H-M   'P 1'
#
loop_
_entity.id
_entity.type
_entity.pdbx_description
1 polymer ?
#
loop_
_entity_poly.entity_id
_entity_poly.type
_entity_poly.pdbx_seq_one_letter_code
_entity_poly.pdbx_strand_id
1 'polypeptide(L)'
;MTGYEIYSGTVERGGTYISGHGADYNASVMRLRQRGSGTRTFGGEGLFATITGAYNECLQVSLDAMTGIGRGIAETGEGLRTVSRNTRAAESANTDNFTSPAWR
;
A
#
# COMPACT_ATOMS: atom_id res chain seq x y z
N MET A 1 -13.32 -8.55 -27.96
CA MET A 1 -13.04 -7.90 -26.68
C MET A 1 -14.13 -8.32 -25.70
N THR A 2 -13.78 -9.08 -24.67
CA THR A 2 -14.75 -9.62 -23.71
C THR A 2 -14.83 -8.72 -22.47
N GLY A 3 -15.95 -8.75 -21.73
CA GLY A 3 -16.05 -8.01 -20.46
C GLY A 3 -14.94 -8.38 -19.47
N TYR A 4 -14.44 -9.63 -19.53
CA TYR A 4 -13.36 -10.12 -18.69
C TYR A 4 -12.02 -9.41 -18.91
N GLU A 5 -11.63 -9.15 -20.17
CA GLU A 5 -10.41 -8.39 -20.52
C GLU A 5 -10.46 -6.95 -19.97
N ILE A 6 -11.65 -6.34 -19.92
CA ILE A 6 -11.85 -4.99 -19.37
C ILE A 6 -11.67 -5.01 -17.84
N TYR A 7 -12.18 -6.04 -17.16
CA TYR A 7 -12.01 -6.19 -15.72
C TYR A 7 -10.56 -6.52 -15.34
N SER A 8 -9.87 -7.40 -16.08
CA SER A 8 -8.48 -7.77 -15.78
C SER A 8 -7.51 -6.60 -15.98
N GLY A 9 -7.67 -5.81 -17.04
CA GLY A 9 -6.90 -4.58 -17.26
C GLY A 9 -7.21 -3.47 -16.25
N THR A 10 -8.40 -3.48 -15.65
CA THR A 10 -8.76 -2.55 -14.57
C THR A 10 -8.11 -2.96 -13.25
N VAL A 11 -8.07 -4.25 -12.94
CA VAL A 11 -7.38 -4.80 -11.75
C VAL A 11 -5.87 -4.53 -11.77
N GLU A 12 -5.22 -4.71 -12.92
CA GLU A 12 -3.79 -4.38 -13.06
C GLU A 12 -3.49 -2.90 -12.81
N ARG A 13 -4.26 -2.01 -13.45
CA ARG A 13 -4.09 -0.56 -13.31
C ARG A 13 -4.37 -0.14 -11.87
N GLY A 14 -5.40 -0.70 -11.24
CA GLY A 14 -5.71 -0.52 -9.83
C GLY A 14 -4.55 -0.93 -8.93
N GLY A 15 -3.97 -2.12 -9.15
CA GLY A 15 -2.79 -2.59 -8.41
C GLY A 15 -1.60 -1.65 -8.56
N THR A 16 -1.31 -1.17 -9.77
CA THR A 16 -0.23 -0.20 -10.01
C THR A 16 -0.47 1.14 -9.33
N TYR A 17 -1.69 1.66 -9.44
CA TYR A 17 -2.08 2.90 -8.81
C TYR A 17 -1.96 2.83 -7.28
N ILE A 18 -2.50 1.77 -6.67
CA ILE A 18 -2.47 1.58 -5.22
C ILE A 18 -1.04 1.39 -4.71
N SER A 19 -0.20 0.61 -5.40
CA SER A 19 1.20 0.45 -5.03
C SER A 19 1.96 1.79 -5.08
N GLY A 20 1.74 2.60 -6.12
CA GLY A 20 2.33 3.94 -6.23
C GLY A 20 1.89 4.86 -5.10
N HIS A 21 0.58 4.91 -4.83
CA HIS A 21 0.03 5.72 -3.75
C HIS A 21 0.52 5.26 -2.36
N GLY A 22 0.68 3.95 -2.16
CA GLY A 22 1.26 3.39 -0.94
C GLY A 22 2.71 3.85 -0.70
N ALA A 23 3.51 3.96 -1.76
CA ALA A 23 4.87 4.50 -1.66
C ALA A 23 4.87 5.98 -1.25
N ASP A 24 4.00 6.80 -1.85
CA ASP A 24 3.86 8.22 -1.50
C ASP A 24 3.36 8.42 -0.07
N TYR A 25 2.40 7.59 0.36
CA TYR A 25 1.89 7.56 1.72
C TYR A 25 3.00 7.22 2.71
N ASN A 26 3.75 6.14 2.48
CA ASN A 26 4.85 5.72 3.34
C ASN A 26 5.96 6.79 3.42
N ALA A 27 6.29 7.44 2.30
CA ALA A 27 7.23 8.55 2.28
C ALA A 27 6.75 9.73 3.14
N SER A 28 5.44 10.02 3.12
CA SER A 28 4.84 11.07 3.94
C SER A 28 4.88 10.74 5.44
N VAL A 29 4.58 9.49 5.82
CA VAL A 29 4.71 9.02 7.21
C VAL A 29 6.16 9.09 7.69
N MET A 30 7.13 8.71 6.85
CA MET A 30 8.56 8.81 7.18
C MET A 30 9.01 10.25 7.42
N ARG A 31 8.56 11.21 6.60
CA ARG A 31 8.82 12.64 6.83
C ARG A 31 8.23 13.11 8.16
N LEU A 32 7.02 12.66 8.48
CA LEU A 32 6.37 12.98 9.76
C LEU A 32 7.17 12.43 10.95
N ARG A 33 7.70 11.21 10.84
CA ARG A 33 8.55 10.58 11.85
C ARG A 33 9.88 11.33 12.02
N GLN A 34 10.50 11.75 10.92
CA GLN A 34 11.75 12.51 10.91
C GLN A 34 11.60 13.92 11.50
N ARG A 35 10.42 14.55 11.35
CA ARG A 35 10.11 15.84 12.00
C ARG A 35 10.27 15.76 13.53
N GLY A 36 10.08 14.57 14.11
CA GLY A 36 10.33 14.30 15.52
C GLY A 36 9.26 14.84 16.45
N SER A 37 9.57 14.82 17.74
CA SER A 37 8.65 15.17 18.83
C SER A 37 8.33 16.67 18.90
N GLY A 38 7.21 17.00 19.55
CA GLY A 38 6.83 18.38 19.85
C GLY A 38 7.81 19.09 20.80
N THR A 39 8.80 18.36 21.34
CA THR A 39 9.83 18.85 22.28
C THR A 39 10.63 20.03 21.74
N ARG A 40 10.91 20.09 20.42
CA ARG A 40 11.54 21.25 19.78
C ARG A 40 10.58 22.45 19.64
N THR A 41 9.28 22.20 19.61
CA THR A 41 8.22 23.20 19.43
C THR A 41 7.79 23.82 20.75
N PHE A 42 7.75 23.05 21.84
CA PHE A 42 7.18 23.46 23.13
C PHE A 42 8.19 23.62 24.27
N GLY A 43 9.47 23.30 24.04
CA GLY A 43 10.52 23.35 25.06
C GLY A 43 10.46 22.13 26.00
N GLY A 44 11.52 21.32 25.98
CA GLY A 44 11.47 19.95 26.52
C GLY A 44 11.40 19.78 28.03
N GLU A 45 11.79 20.80 28.82
CA GLU A 45 11.92 20.68 30.28
C GLU A 45 11.27 21.86 31.05
N GLY A 46 10.18 22.40 30.51
CA GLY A 46 9.47 23.53 31.12
C GLY A 46 8.09 23.17 31.71
N LEU A 47 7.31 24.20 32.03
CA LEU A 47 5.92 24.14 32.51
C LEU A 47 5.00 23.21 31.67
N PHE A 48 5.35 22.98 30.40
CA PHE A 48 4.60 22.16 29.46
C PHE A 48 5.15 20.73 29.27
N ALA A 49 6.05 20.25 30.13
CA ALA A 49 6.66 18.93 30.00
C ALA A 49 5.61 17.80 29.95
N THR A 50 4.60 17.83 30.84
CA THR A 50 3.52 16.83 30.86
C THR A 50 2.68 16.86 29.58
N ILE A 51 2.37 18.05 29.06
CA ILE A 51 1.60 18.19 27.80
C ILE A 51 2.45 17.69 26.62
N THR A 52 3.75 17.99 26.62
CA THR A 52 4.69 17.51 25.61
C THR A 52 4.80 15.98 25.65
N GLY A 53 4.80 15.38 26.84
CA GLY A 53 4.77 13.93 27.03
C GLY A 53 3.52 13.29 26.42
N ALA A 54 2.34 13.77 26.79
CA ALA A 54 1.06 13.27 26.24
C ALA A 54 0.97 13.47 24.71
N TYR A 55 1.41 14.63 24.20
CA TYR A 55 1.49 14.88 22.76
C TYR A 55 2.39 13.87 22.05
N ASN A 56 3.57 13.58 22.63
CA ASN A 56 4.51 12.64 22.04
C ASN A 56 3.97 11.21 22.03
N GLU A 57 3.26 10.79 23.08
CA GLU A 57 2.60 9.49 23.12
C GLU A 57 1.53 9.38 22.03
N CYS A 58 0.62 10.37 21.93
CA CYS A 58 -0.37 10.43 20.87
C CYS A 58 0.26 10.41 19.47
N LEU A 59 1.38 11.13 19.29
CA LEU A 59 2.12 11.14 18.04
C LEU A 59 2.67 9.76 17.70
N GLN A 60 3.27 9.03 18.65
CA GLN A 60 3.78 7.68 18.40
C GLN A 60 2.65 6.72 18.03
N VAL A 61 1.55 6.69 18.79
CA VAL A 61 0.38 5.85 18.50
C VAL A 61 -0.17 6.15 17.10
N SER A 62 -0.26 7.43 16.74
CA SER A 62 -0.72 7.85 15.42
C SER A 62 0.25 7.40 14.31
N LEU A 63 1.56 7.54 14.51
CA LEU A 63 2.58 7.10 13.55
C LEU A 63 2.56 5.59 13.34
N ASP A 64 2.34 4.80 14.38
CA ASP A 64 2.25 3.35 14.30
C ASP A 64 0.97 2.92 13.55
N ALA A 65 -0.17 3.55 13.86
CA ALA A 65 -1.42 3.32 13.14
C ALA A 65 -1.28 3.67 11.64
N MET A 66 -0.69 4.81 11.32
CA MET A 66 -0.41 5.22 9.95
C MET A 66 0.53 4.23 9.24
N THR A 67 1.57 3.77 9.91
CA THR A 67 2.48 2.73 9.36
C THR A 67 1.71 1.45 9.02
N GLY A 68 0.77 1.04 9.87
CA GLY A 68 -0.13 -0.09 9.62
C GLY A 68 -1.00 0.11 8.38
N ILE A 69 -1.58 1.30 8.21
CA ILE A 69 -2.37 1.66 7.02
C ILE A 69 -1.50 1.59 5.76
N GLY A 70 -0.29 2.16 5.80
CA GLY A 70 0.65 2.13 4.67
C GLY A 70 1.01 0.72 4.24
N ARG A 71 1.21 -0.19 5.20
CA ARG A 71 1.40 -1.62 4.95
C ARG A 71 0.18 -2.25 4.27
N GLY A 72 -1.03 -1.98 4.76
CA GLY A 72 -2.27 -2.48 4.16
C GLY A 72 -2.47 -2.02 2.71
N ILE A 73 -2.12 -0.76 2.40
CA ILE A 73 -2.15 -0.23 1.03
C ILE A 73 -1.17 -0.99 0.14
N ALA A 74 0.07 -1.19 0.60
CA ALA A 74 1.09 -1.92 -0.16
C ALA A 74 0.69 -3.38 -0.41
N GLU A 75 0.22 -4.08 0.61
CA GLU A 75 -0.27 -5.47 0.51
C GLU A 75 -1.46 -5.58 -0.45
N THR A 76 -2.37 -4.60 -0.44
CA THR A 76 -3.51 -4.54 -1.38
C THR A 76 -3.03 -4.37 -2.82
N GLY A 77 -2.09 -3.45 -3.06
CA GLY A 77 -1.50 -3.25 -4.38
C GLY A 77 -0.85 -4.52 -4.92
N GLU A 78 -0.05 -5.21 -4.11
CA GLU A 78 0.59 -6.47 -4.50
C GLU A 78 -0.41 -7.61 -4.73
N GLY A 79 -1.46 -7.69 -3.91
CA GLY A 79 -2.55 -8.64 -4.09
C GLY A 79 -3.23 -8.49 -5.46
N LEU A 80 -3.53 -7.26 -5.86
CA LEU A 80 -4.14 -6.99 -7.18
C LEU A 80 -3.19 -7.33 -8.34
N ARG A 81 -1.90 -7.02 -8.20
CA ARG A 81 -0.88 -7.42 -9.20
C ARG A 81 -0.77 -8.94 -9.31
N THR A 82 -0.82 -9.64 -8.17
CA THR A 82 -0.79 -11.11 -8.13
C THR A 82 -2.00 -11.72 -8.82
N VAL A 83 -3.21 -11.22 -8.53
CA VAL A 83 -4.44 -11.66 -9.21
C VAL A 83 -4.32 -11.46 -10.72
N SER A 84 -3.87 -10.27 -11.15
CA SER A 84 -3.67 -9.98 -12.58
C SER A 84 -2.69 -10.96 -13.26
N ARG A 85 -1.54 -11.24 -12.62
CA ARG A 85 -0.55 -12.22 -13.13
C ARG A 85 -1.16 -13.62 -13.25
N ASN A 86 -1.86 -14.07 -12.21
CA ASN A 86 -2.47 -15.40 -12.18
C ASN A 86 -3.56 -15.56 -13.24
N THR A 87 -4.37 -14.53 -13.45
CA THR A 87 -5.37 -14.51 -14.52
C THR A 87 -4.73 -14.68 -15.89
N ARG A 88 -3.68 -13.91 -16.21
CA ARG A 88 -3.00 -14.06 -17.51
C ARG A 88 -2.35 -15.43 -17.70
N ALA A 89 -1.75 -15.97 -16.64
CA ALA A 89 -1.15 -17.30 -16.69
C ALA A 89 -2.21 -18.37 -17.00
N ALA A 90 -3.39 -18.27 -16.38
CA ALA A 90 -4.51 -19.16 -16.66
C ALA A 90 -5.03 -19.02 -18.10
N GLU A 91 -5.15 -17.79 -18.62
CA GLU A 91 -5.56 -17.54 -20.01
C GLU A 91 -4.56 -18.12 -21.02
N SER A 92 -3.25 -17.94 -20.79
CA SER A 92 -2.20 -18.51 -21.63
C SER A 92 -2.30 -20.03 -21.67
N ALA A 93 -2.37 -20.68 -20.49
CA ALA A 93 -2.48 -22.13 -20.38
C ALA A 93 -3.74 -22.67 -21.05
N ASN A 94 -4.87 -21.95 -20.96
CA ASN A 94 -6.09 -22.32 -21.63
C ASN A 94 -5.95 -22.24 -23.17
N THR A 95 -5.35 -21.17 -23.68
CA THR A 95 -5.09 -20.98 -25.11
C THR A 95 -4.17 -22.07 -25.66
N ASP A 96 -3.13 -22.44 -24.92
CA ASP A 96 -2.19 -23.50 -25.28
C ASP A 96 -2.90 -24.88 -25.35
N ASN A 97 -3.82 -25.16 -24.42
CA ASN A 97 -4.62 -26.38 -24.44
C ASN A 97 -5.56 -26.47 -25.65
N PHE A 98 -6.18 -25.38 -26.06
CA PHE A 98 -7.08 -25.33 -27.23
C PHE A 98 -6.34 -25.39 -28.57
N THR A 99 -5.08 -24.98 -28.60
CA THR A 99 -4.25 -24.97 -29.82
C THR A 99 -3.36 -26.20 -29.94
N SER A 100 -3.24 -27.00 -28.88
CA SER A 100 -2.50 -28.26 -28.88
C SER A 100 -3.14 -29.31 -29.82
N PRO A 101 -2.37 -29.95 -30.72
CA PRO A 101 -2.88 -31.00 -31.61
C PRO A 101 -3.28 -32.28 -30.86
N ALA A 102 -2.95 -32.41 -29.57
CA ALA A 102 -3.23 -33.61 -28.78
C ALA A 102 -4.74 -33.87 -28.54
N TRP A 103 -5.61 -32.92 -28.89
CA TRP A 103 -7.07 -33.00 -28.70
C TRP A 103 -7.88 -32.93 -30.01
N ARG A 104 -7.25 -33.10 -31.18
CA ARG A 104 -7.91 -33.32 -32.48
C ARG A 104 -7.58 -34.70 -33.02
#